data_AF-A0A4P9URY3-F1
#
_entry.id   AF-A0A4P9URY3-F1
#
_cell.length_a   1.000
_cell.length_b   1.000
_cell.length_c   1.000
_cell.angle_alpha   90.00
_cell.angle_beta   90.00
_cell.angle_gamma   90.00
#
_symmetry.space_group_name_H-M   'P 1'
#
loop_
_entity.id
_entity.type
_entity.pdbx_description
1 polymer ?
#
loop_
_entity_poly.entity_id
_entity_poly.type
_entity_poly.pdbx_seq_one_letter_code
_entity_poly.pdbx_strand_id
1 'polypeptide(L)'
;MFLRIKRSPALIDNQTVIHPTDRLNKPLLFSTALALAVWLIWYAYSSPDSLSIIEENWAVTLTMVFGSFIAGATSEGGGAVAFPVFTKVLHIAPLDAKIFSLAIQSVGMTAASLTIIALRVSVAWPVIAWASLGGLVGVSISSTALAPLLPPALLKMLFTAMIAAFALPLTILTWQKRLYNDTLPFFGAREKAIWLLIGTVGGGMTGLVGSGIDIICFSVMVLWFRLSEKVSTPTSVILMAVNALAGFALHGFLLDSFNATVERYWLAAVPVVVIGAPLGAYCCTKLNSRAIAVILILLILVELLSSLILIPLTANIIGISMTVFVIFLWFYYRMARSARYRPACKGE
;
A
#
# COMPACT_ATOMS: atom_id res chain seq x y z
N MET A 1 -15.29 -38.52 -72.16
CA MET A 1 -14.46 -37.61 -72.98
C MET A 1 -13.75 -36.64 -72.04
N PHE A 2 -12.42 -36.82 -71.91
CA PHE A 2 -11.38 -35.94 -71.32
C PHE A 2 -11.41 -35.49 -69.85
N LEU A 3 -10.50 -36.14 -69.09
CA LEU A 3 -9.69 -35.62 -67.99
C LEU A 3 -8.91 -34.34 -68.37
N ARG A 4 -8.74 -33.40 -67.42
CA ARG A 4 -7.39 -32.83 -67.12
C ARG A 4 -7.27 -32.22 -65.72
N ILE A 5 -6.18 -32.60 -65.08
CA ILE A 5 -5.68 -32.32 -63.73
C ILE A 5 -4.83 -31.01 -63.73
N LYS A 6 -4.46 -30.53 -62.51
CA LYS A 6 -3.25 -29.73 -62.13
C LYS A 6 -3.47 -28.20 -62.14
N ARG A 7 -3.08 -27.36 -61.16
CA ARG A 7 -2.06 -27.37 -60.09
C ARG A 7 -2.42 -26.34 -58.98
N SER A 8 -2.10 -26.65 -57.71
CA SER A 8 -1.58 -25.64 -56.75
C SER A 8 -0.08 -25.45 -57.01
N PRO A 9 0.45 -24.22 -56.93
CA PRO A 9 1.27 -23.78 -55.78
C PRO A 9 1.05 -22.27 -55.48
N ALA A 10 1.04 -21.71 -54.27
CA ALA A 10 2.04 -21.61 -53.20
C ALA A 10 2.15 -20.11 -52.81
N LEU A 11 2.48 -19.86 -51.54
CA LEU A 11 3.11 -18.64 -51.00
C LEU A 11 2.27 -17.35 -51.02
N ILE A 12 1.43 -17.20 -49.99
CA ILE A 12 1.22 -15.88 -49.38
C ILE A 12 2.18 -15.82 -48.19
N ASP A 13 3.36 -15.25 -48.46
CA ASP A 13 4.31 -14.81 -47.44
C ASP A 13 3.66 -13.65 -46.68
N ASN A 14 2.95 -13.97 -45.60
CA ASN A 14 2.46 -12.96 -44.68
C ASN A 14 3.62 -12.58 -43.76
N GLN A 15 4.51 -11.74 -44.28
CA GLN A 15 5.51 -11.05 -43.48
C GLN A 15 4.78 -10.39 -42.31
N THR A 16 4.96 -10.99 -41.13
CA THR A 16 4.68 -10.34 -39.87
C THR A 16 5.66 -9.19 -39.77
N VAL A 17 5.21 -8.00 -40.21
CA VAL A 17 5.89 -6.75 -39.89
C VAL A 17 5.80 -6.60 -38.37
N ILE A 18 6.80 -7.13 -37.69
CA ILE A 18 7.10 -6.81 -36.30
C ILE A 18 7.50 -5.34 -36.33
N HIS A 19 6.55 -4.45 -36.06
CA HIS A 19 6.90 -3.09 -35.71
C HIS A 19 7.70 -3.16 -34.40
N PRO A 20 8.99 -2.76 -34.38
CA PRO A 20 9.65 -2.51 -33.11
C PRO A 20 8.87 -1.38 -32.45
N THR A 21 8.17 -1.69 -31.37
CA THR A 21 7.43 -0.70 -30.59
C THR A 21 8.42 0.04 -29.70
N ASP A 22 9.35 0.79 -30.30
CA ASP A 22 10.20 1.79 -29.64
C ASP A 22 9.40 3.06 -29.33
N ARG A 23 8.16 2.91 -28.89
CA ARG A 23 7.46 3.97 -28.17
C ARG A 23 7.76 3.75 -26.70
N LEU A 24 8.81 4.42 -26.23
CA LEU A 24 9.06 4.60 -24.80
C LEU A 24 7.72 4.89 -24.12
N ASN A 25 7.29 3.99 -23.23
CA ASN A 25 5.98 4.10 -22.58
C ASN A 25 5.90 5.48 -21.91
N LYS A 26 5.07 6.39 -22.43
CA LYS A 26 4.83 7.73 -21.87
C LYS A 26 4.70 7.76 -20.32
N PRO A 27 4.01 6.81 -19.66
CA PRO A 27 3.96 6.77 -18.20
C PRO A 27 5.28 6.33 -17.53
N LEU A 28 6.11 5.52 -18.19
CA LEU A 28 7.45 5.17 -17.72
C LEU A 28 8.37 6.38 -17.81
N LEU A 29 8.30 7.14 -18.92
CA LEU A 29 9.03 8.41 -19.08
C LEU A 29 8.65 9.42 -17.98
N PHE A 30 7.35 9.53 -17.67
CA PHE A 30 6.89 10.38 -16.57
C PHE A 30 7.48 9.95 -15.22
N SER A 31 7.47 8.64 -14.93
CA SER A 31 8.03 8.11 -13.68
C SER A 31 9.56 8.32 -13.59
N THR A 32 10.28 8.19 -14.71
CA THR A 32 11.72 8.49 -14.75
C THR A 32 11.99 9.98 -14.58
N ALA A 33 11.19 10.86 -15.18
CA ALA A 33 11.34 12.30 -15.01
C ALA A 33 11.06 12.73 -13.57
N LEU A 34 10.06 12.13 -12.93
CA LEU A 34 9.78 12.32 -11.50
C LEU A 34 10.95 11.88 -10.62
N ALA A 35 11.52 10.70 -10.89
CA ALA A 35 12.68 10.20 -10.16
C ALA A 35 13.89 11.14 -10.30
N LEU A 36 14.17 11.63 -11.52
CA LEU A 36 15.25 12.59 -11.77
C LEU A 36 15.01 13.92 -11.02
N ALA A 37 13.78 14.44 -11.00
CA ALA A 37 13.45 15.65 -10.26
C ALA A 37 13.67 15.48 -8.76
N VAL A 38 13.24 14.35 -8.19
CA VAL A 38 13.45 14.04 -6.77
C VAL A 38 14.94 13.85 -6.46
N TRP A 39 15.70 13.19 -7.34
CA TRP A 39 17.14 13.05 -7.18
C TRP A 39 17.88 14.39 -7.22
N LEU A 40 17.49 15.32 -8.08
CA LEU A 40 18.08 16.66 -8.11
C LEU A 40 17.83 17.42 -6.81
N ILE A 41 16.59 17.40 -6.31
CA ILE A 41 16.23 18.04 -5.03
C ILE A 41 16.98 17.37 -3.87
N TRP A 42 17.00 16.03 -3.85
CA TRP A 42 17.68 15.25 -2.83
C TRP A 42 19.19 15.51 -2.82
N TYR A 43 19.84 15.56 -3.98
CA TYR A 43 21.27 15.83 -4.09
C TYR A 43 21.59 17.26 -3.66
N ALA A 44 20.77 18.23 -4.06
CA ALA A 44 20.94 19.62 -3.63
C ALA A 44 20.82 19.79 -2.11
N TYR A 45 19.95 19.02 -1.46
CA TYR A 45 19.76 19.05 0.00
C TYR A 45 20.85 18.31 0.78
N SER A 46 21.32 17.18 0.26
CA SER A 46 22.27 16.30 0.97
C SER A 46 23.76 16.57 0.67
N SER A 47 24.06 17.44 -0.30
CA SER A 47 25.43 17.78 -0.68
C SER A 47 26.14 18.57 0.44
N PRO A 48 27.41 18.26 0.79
CA PRO A 48 28.34 17.35 0.10
C PRO A 48 28.33 15.88 0.57
N ASP A 49 27.58 15.57 1.63
CA ASP A 49 27.59 14.26 2.32
C ASP A 49 26.66 13.20 1.70
N SER A 50 26.12 13.43 0.50
CA SER A 50 25.11 12.56 -0.12
C SER A 50 25.55 11.09 -0.20
N LEU A 51 26.81 10.84 -0.57
CA LEU A 51 27.36 9.50 -0.70
C LEU A 51 27.67 8.87 0.66
N SER A 52 28.22 9.64 1.60
CA SER A 52 28.53 9.14 2.94
C SER A 52 27.24 8.75 3.69
N ILE A 53 26.15 9.50 3.52
CA ILE A 53 24.84 9.15 4.10
C ILE A 53 24.35 7.78 3.62
N ILE A 54 24.51 7.48 2.33
CA ILE A 54 24.13 6.18 1.77
C ILE A 54 25.08 5.08 2.25
N GLU A 55 26.38 5.33 2.29
CA GLU A 55 27.37 4.35 2.75
C GLU A 55 27.18 3.97 4.22
N GLU A 56 26.95 4.96 5.09
CA GLU A 56 26.67 4.75 6.52
C GLU A 56 25.36 3.98 6.74
N ASN A 57 24.37 4.15 5.86
CA ASN A 57 23.02 3.62 6.02
C ASN A 57 22.62 2.63 4.92
N TRP A 58 23.60 1.95 4.30
CA TRP A 58 23.38 1.10 3.13
C TRP A 58 22.32 0.01 3.37
N ALA A 59 22.22 -0.50 4.60
CA ALA A 59 21.25 -1.51 4.96
C ALA A 59 19.80 -0.99 4.94
N VAL A 60 19.59 0.28 5.31
CA VAL A 60 18.30 0.98 5.18
C VAL A 60 17.96 1.13 3.70
N THR A 61 18.90 1.60 2.88
CA THR A 61 18.73 1.73 1.43
C THR A 61 18.36 0.39 0.79
N LEU A 62 19.13 -0.67 1.07
CA LEU A 62 18.88 -2.01 0.53
C LEU A 62 17.51 -2.56 0.92
N THR A 63 17.14 -2.41 2.20
CA THR A 63 15.81 -2.82 2.69
C THR A 63 14.71 -2.10 1.93
N MET A 64 14.90 -0.80 1.66
CA MET A 64 13.90 0.02 0.98
C MET A 64 13.84 -0.18 -0.53
N VAL A 65 14.85 -0.78 -1.17
CA VAL A 65 14.72 -1.27 -2.56
C VAL A 65 13.57 -2.28 -2.65
N PHE A 66 13.54 -3.27 -1.76
CA PHE A 66 12.47 -4.28 -1.72
C PHE A 66 11.19 -3.75 -1.09
N GLY A 67 11.32 -3.02 0.02
CA GLY A 67 10.19 -2.45 0.76
C GLY A 67 9.37 -1.50 -0.10
N SER A 68 9.99 -0.62 -0.87
CA SER A 68 9.26 0.33 -1.73
C SER A 68 8.55 -0.34 -2.90
N PHE A 69 9.18 -1.34 -3.53
CA PHE A 69 8.53 -2.11 -4.59
C PHE A 69 7.27 -2.82 -4.09
N ILE A 70 7.36 -3.49 -2.93
CA ILE A 70 6.22 -4.18 -2.32
C ILE A 70 5.16 -3.17 -1.87
N ALA A 71 5.57 -2.02 -1.34
CA ALA A 71 4.66 -0.93 -0.95
C ALA A 71 3.82 -0.42 -2.12
N GLY A 72 4.45 -0.19 -3.28
CA GLY A 72 3.72 0.26 -4.46
C GLY A 72 2.83 -0.83 -5.07
N ALA A 73 3.20 -2.09 -4.90
CA ALA A 73 2.49 -3.23 -5.48
C ALA A 73 1.28 -3.70 -4.65
N THR A 74 1.19 -3.33 -3.37
CA THR A 74 0.24 -3.91 -2.41
C THR A 74 -0.39 -2.87 -1.48
N SER A 75 -1.45 -3.25 -0.77
CA SER A 75 -2.19 -2.38 0.16
C SER A 75 -1.71 -2.47 1.63
N GLU A 76 -0.65 -3.23 1.90
CA GLU A 76 -0.01 -3.35 3.23
C GLU A 76 1.17 -2.38 3.38
N GLY A 77 1.58 -1.72 2.28
CA GLY A 77 2.75 -0.87 2.26
C GLY A 77 4.06 -1.65 2.35
N GLY A 78 5.17 -0.94 2.58
CA GLY A 78 6.51 -1.54 2.70
C GLY A 78 6.81 -2.07 4.11
N GLY A 79 5.89 -1.85 5.06
CA GLY A 79 6.08 -2.14 6.47
C GLY A 79 6.35 -3.61 6.76
N ALA A 80 5.67 -4.53 6.06
CA ALA A 80 5.85 -5.97 6.23
C ALA A 80 7.29 -6.46 5.96
N VAL A 81 8.03 -5.72 5.12
CA VAL A 81 9.42 -6.04 4.74
C VAL A 81 10.39 -5.20 5.55
N ALA A 82 10.12 -3.91 5.69
CA ALA A 82 11.03 -2.97 6.34
C ALA A 82 11.07 -3.16 7.86
N PHE A 83 9.93 -3.45 8.50
CA PHE A 83 9.86 -3.47 9.96
C PHE A 83 10.70 -4.58 10.61
N PRO A 84 10.67 -5.85 10.13
CA PRO A 84 11.51 -6.90 10.70
C PRO A 84 13.00 -6.56 10.60
N VAL A 85 13.42 -5.99 9.48
CA VAL A 85 14.81 -5.59 9.26
C VAL A 85 15.17 -4.42 10.16
N PHE A 86 14.34 -3.39 10.22
CA PHE A 86 14.64 -2.16 10.96
C PHE A 86 14.73 -2.41 12.46
N THR A 87 13.79 -3.18 13.01
CA THR A 87 13.72 -3.37 14.46
C THR A 87 14.64 -4.45 14.99
N LYS A 88 14.93 -5.50 14.20
CA LYS A 88 15.75 -6.62 14.67
C LYS A 88 17.12 -6.74 14.05
N VAL A 89 17.30 -6.35 12.79
CA VAL A 89 18.62 -6.36 12.16
C VAL A 89 19.35 -5.06 12.45
N LEU A 90 18.63 -3.93 12.38
CA LEU A 90 19.22 -2.60 12.54
C LEU A 90 19.00 -1.98 13.93
N HIS A 91 18.24 -2.64 14.80
CA HIS A 91 17.95 -2.17 16.16
C HIS A 91 17.41 -0.73 16.25
N ILE A 92 16.69 -0.27 15.22
CA ILE A 92 16.06 1.05 15.18
C ILE A 92 14.88 1.07 16.16
N ALA A 93 14.77 2.14 16.94
CA ALA A 93 13.68 2.31 17.89
C ALA A 93 12.32 2.29 17.16
N PRO A 94 11.28 1.62 17.69
CA PRO A 94 9.97 1.56 17.05
C PRO A 94 9.34 2.93 16.76
N LEU A 95 9.63 3.93 17.60
CA LEU A 95 9.18 5.31 17.39
C LEU A 95 9.84 5.94 16.15
N ASP A 96 11.15 5.79 16.03
CA ASP A 96 11.92 6.26 14.86
C ASP A 96 11.46 5.53 13.59
N ALA A 97 11.24 4.22 13.66
CA ALA A 97 10.73 3.43 12.55
C ALA A 97 9.34 3.90 12.07
N LYS A 98 8.46 4.30 13.01
CA LYS A 98 7.15 4.88 12.70
C LYS A 98 7.29 6.21 11.96
N ILE A 99 8.09 7.13 12.50
CA ILE A 99 8.28 8.46 11.93
C ILE A 99 8.95 8.35 10.56
N PHE A 100 9.97 7.50 10.44
CA PHE A 100 10.57 7.12 9.17
C PHE A 100 9.51 6.59 8.19
N SER A 101 8.62 5.70 8.63
CA SER A 101 7.57 5.12 7.76
C SER A 101 6.65 6.19 7.18
N LEU A 102 6.21 7.17 7.98
CA LEU A 102 5.42 8.30 7.50
C LEU A 102 6.22 9.17 6.52
N ALA A 103 7.45 9.51 6.88
CA ALA A 103 8.33 10.34 6.05
C ALA A 103 8.63 9.68 4.69
N ILE A 104 9.00 8.40 4.68
CA ILE A 104 9.37 7.72 3.44
C ILE A 104 8.17 7.41 2.55
N GLN A 105 7.00 7.16 3.15
CA GLN A 105 5.76 6.98 2.38
C GLN A 105 5.27 8.28 1.76
N SER A 106 5.52 9.43 2.41
CA SER A 106 5.22 10.74 1.82
C SER A 106 5.95 10.97 0.48
N VAL A 107 7.10 10.32 0.29
CA VAL A 107 7.85 10.34 -0.98
C VAL A 107 7.41 9.18 -1.88
N GLY A 108 7.52 7.95 -1.41
CA GLY A 108 7.28 6.75 -2.21
C GLY A 108 5.84 6.59 -2.67
N MET A 109 4.88 6.73 -1.76
CA MET A 109 3.46 6.56 -2.09
C MET A 109 2.95 7.73 -2.94
N THR A 110 3.50 8.94 -2.75
CA THR A 110 3.21 10.09 -3.64
C THR A 110 3.74 9.82 -5.04
N ALA A 111 4.98 9.33 -5.18
CA ALA A 111 5.53 8.95 -6.48
C ALA A 111 4.70 7.86 -7.16
N ALA A 112 4.35 6.79 -6.42
CA ALA A 112 3.48 5.74 -6.91
C ALA A 112 2.09 6.26 -7.32
N SER A 113 1.51 7.18 -6.54
CA SER A 113 0.21 7.80 -6.83
C SER A 113 0.24 8.62 -8.11
N LEU A 114 1.29 9.42 -8.33
CA LEU A 114 1.47 10.17 -9.57
C LEU A 114 1.62 9.23 -10.77
N THR A 115 2.36 8.12 -10.61
CA THR A 115 2.47 7.09 -11.65
C THR A 115 1.14 6.38 -11.92
N ILE A 116 0.35 6.06 -10.89
CA ILE A 116 -1.02 5.49 -11.01
C ILE A 116 -1.92 6.42 -11.82
N ILE A 117 -1.88 7.72 -11.53
CA ILE A 117 -2.64 8.75 -12.26
C ILE A 117 -2.16 8.87 -13.71
N ALA A 118 -0.84 8.89 -13.94
CA ALA A 118 -0.25 8.96 -15.29
C ALA A 118 -0.58 7.70 -16.13
N LEU A 119 -0.64 6.54 -15.51
CA LEU A 119 -1.06 5.27 -16.12
C LEU A 119 -2.57 5.18 -16.34
N ARG A 120 -3.37 6.12 -15.81
CA ARG A 120 -4.84 6.11 -15.84
C ARG A 120 -5.43 4.81 -15.31
N VAL A 121 -4.83 4.27 -14.24
CA VAL A 121 -5.37 3.09 -13.56
C VAL A 121 -6.69 3.47 -12.90
N SER A 122 -7.67 2.57 -12.97
CA SER A 122 -8.98 2.79 -12.34
C SER A 122 -8.84 2.88 -10.82
N VAL A 123 -9.35 3.96 -10.23
CA VAL A 123 -9.33 4.23 -8.79
C VAL A 123 -10.69 4.77 -8.34
N ALA A 124 -11.06 4.50 -7.09
CA ALA A 124 -12.31 4.95 -6.52
C ALA A 124 -12.15 6.36 -5.89
N TRP A 125 -12.15 7.40 -6.72
CA TRP A 125 -12.04 8.81 -6.29
C TRP A 125 -12.98 9.22 -5.15
N PRO A 126 -14.25 8.78 -5.11
CA PRO A 126 -15.12 9.13 -3.99
C PRO A 126 -14.66 8.52 -2.66
N VAL A 127 -14.04 7.33 -2.68
CA VAL A 127 -13.39 6.76 -1.49
C VAL A 127 -12.22 7.64 -1.06
N ILE A 128 -11.35 8.02 -2.01
CA ILE A 128 -10.17 8.85 -1.75
C ILE A 128 -10.58 10.16 -1.06
N ALA A 129 -11.59 10.86 -1.57
CA ALA A 129 -12.01 12.14 -1.04
C ALA A 129 -12.50 12.05 0.42
N TRP A 130 -13.42 11.13 0.71
CA TRP A 130 -14.07 11.06 2.02
C TRP A 130 -13.24 10.32 3.07
N ALA A 131 -12.53 9.26 2.68
CA ALA A 131 -11.65 8.56 3.59
C ALA A 131 -10.38 9.37 3.89
N SER A 132 -9.85 10.16 2.95
CA SER A 132 -8.74 11.09 3.27
C SER A 132 -9.18 12.14 4.28
N LEU A 133 -10.38 12.73 4.12
CA LEU A 133 -10.88 13.74 5.07
C LEU A 133 -10.96 13.18 6.50
N GLY A 134 -11.48 11.96 6.66
CA GLY A 134 -11.47 11.26 7.94
C GLY A 134 -10.04 10.91 8.40
N GLY A 135 -9.20 10.46 7.47
CA GLY A 135 -7.81 10.11 7.68
C GLY A 135 -7.00 11.22 8.33
N LEU A 136 -7.14 12.45 7.83
CA LEU A 136 -6.50 13.64 8.38
C LEU A 136 -6.87 13.84 9.86
N VAL A 137 -8.16 13.71 10.21
CA VAL A 137 -8.61 13.81 11.60
C VAL A 137 -8.02 12.68 12.44
N GLY A 138 -8.05 11.45 11.92
CA GLY A 138 -7.52 10.27 12.60
C GLY A 138 -6.02 10.37 12.89
N VAL A 139 -5.21 10.74 11.89
CA VAL A 139 -3.76 10.84 12.03
C VAL A 139 -3.39 11.97 13.01
N SER A 140 -4.08 13.11 12.94
CA SER A 140 -3.84 14.22 13.88
C SER A 140 -4.15 13.83 15.32
N ILE A 141 -5.33 13.25 15.60
CA ILE A 141 -5.72 12.86 16.97
C ILE A 141 -4.79 11.77 17.51
N SER A 142 -4.52 10.74 16.71
CA SER A 142 -3.71 9.62 17.16
C SER A 142 -2.25 10.00 17.43
N SER A 143 -1.62 10.78 16.54
CA SER A 143 -0.23 11.20 16.72
C SER A 143 -0.03 12.18 17.88
N THR A 144 -1.03 13.01 18.20
CA THR A 144 -0.92 14.01 19.29
C THR A 144 -1.35 13.46 20.65
N ALA A 145 -2.49 12.77 20.72
CA ALA A 145 -3.10 12.38 21.99
C ALA A 145 -2.85 10.92 22.38
N LEU A 146 -2.81 9.99 21.42
CA LEU A 146 -2.84 8.55 21.71
C LEU A 146 -1.47 7.88 21.63
N ALA A 147 -0.62 8.31 20.71
CA ALA A 147 0.73 7.79 20.52
C ALA A 147 1.62 7.82 21.79
N PRO A 148 1.65 8.89 22.62
CA PRO A 148 2.48 8.91 23.82
C PRO A 148 1.97 7.99 24.95
N LEU A 149 0.72 7.53 24.88
CA LEU A 149 0.07 6.75 25.94
C LEU A 149 0.26 5.24 25.78
N LEU A 150 0.66 4.76 24.59
CA LEU A 150 0.65 3.35 24.24
C LEU A 150 2.06 2.80 24.00
N PRO A 151 2.44 1.67 24.63
CA PRO A 151 3.74 1.04 24.39
C PRO A 151 3.89 0.64 22.91
N PRO A 152 5.06 0.85 22.27
CA PRO A 152 5.25 0.51 20.86
C PRO A 152 5.04 -0.98 20.54
N ALA A 153 5.41 -1.87 21.46
CA ALA A 153 5.18 -3.31 21.34
C ALA A 153 3.69 -3.65 21.23
N LEU A 154 2.85 -2.95 22.01
CA LEU A 154 1.40 -3.12 21.96
C LEU A 154 0.87 -2.61 20.61
N LEU A 155 1.23 -1.39 20.21
CA LEU A 155 0.77 -0.78 18.95
C LEU A 155 1.05 -1.67 17.74
N LYS A 156 2.24 -2.26 17.69
CA LYS A 156 2.63 -3.16 16.62
C LYS A 156 1.79 -4.44 16.62
N MET A 157 1.61 -5.08 17.78
CA MET A 157 0.75 -6.27 17.88
C MET A 157 -0.72 -5.98 17.57
N LEU A 158 -1.23 -4.79 17.89
CA LEU A 158 -2.59 -4.37 17.51
C LEU A 158 -2.74 -4.26 16.00
N PHE A 159 -1.76 -3.67 15.31
CA PHE A 159 -1.73 -3.62 13.85
C PHE A 159 -1.70 -5.03 13.25
N THR A 160 -0.81 -5.89 13.74
CA THR A 160 -0.71 -7.30 13.31
C THR A 160 -2.03 -8.07 13.52
N ALA A 161 -2.65 -7.92 14.69
CA ALA A 161 -3.94 -8.56 14.99
C ALA A 161 -5.04 -8.10 14.03
N MET A 162 -5.09 -6.81 13.71
CA MET A 162 -6.03 -6.23 12.77
C MET A 162 -5.85 -6.80 11.35
N ILE A 163 -4.63 -6.81 10.81
CA ILE A 163 -4.40 -7.32 9.45
C ILE A 163 -4.57 -8.85 9.37
N ALA A 164 -4.20 -9.59 10.42
CA ALA A 164 -4.40 -11.04 10.48
C ALA A 164 -5.90 -11.39 10.48
N ALA A 165 -6.71 -10.61 11.19
CA ALA A 165 -8.16 -10.75 11.17
C ALA A 165 -8.76 -10.51 9.77
N PHE A 166 -8.16 -9.63 8.97
CA PHE A 166 -8.56 -9.37 7.59
C PHE A 166 -8.17 -10.51 6.62
N ALA A 167 -7.00 -11.12 6.81
CA ALA A 167 -6.53 -12.20 5.95
C ALA A 167 -7.48 -13.40 5.91
N LEU A 168 -8.16 -13.71 7.03
CA LEU A 168 -9.08 -14.86 7.09
C LEU A 168 -10.29 -14.70 6.14
N PRO A 169 -11.14 -13.66 6.19
CA PRO A 169 -12.17 -13.46 5.18
C PRO A 169 -11.62 -13.30 3.76
N LEU A 170 -10.46 -12.66 3.59
CA LEU A 170 -9.85 -12.48 2.27
C LEU A 170 -9.47 -13.83 1.63
N THR A 171 -8.89 -14.75 2.40
CA THR A 171 -8.61 -16.12 1.92
C THR A 171 -9.89 -16.83 1.48
N ILE A 172 -10.95 -16.79 2.29
CA ILE A 172 -12.23 -17.41 1.90
C ILE A 172 -12.76 -16.82 0.59
N LEU A 173 -12.74 -15.50 0.44
CA LEU A 173 -13.20 -14.82 -0.77
C LEU A 173 -12.32 -15.12 -2.01
N THR A 174 -11.02 -15.28 -1.81
CA THR A 174 -10.05 -15.48 -2.91
C THR A 174 -10.23 -16.84 -3.58
N TRP A 175 -10.69 -17.86 -2.84
CA TRP A 175 -10.95 -19.20 -3.36
C TRP A 175 -12.40 -19.45 -3.78
N GLN A 176 -13.30 -18.48 -3.58
CA GLN A 176 -14.68 -18.55 -4.07
C GLN A 176 -14.81 -17.86 -5.44
N LYS A 177 -15.68 -18.41 -6.31
CA LYS A 177 -16.10 -17.68 -7.52
C LYS A 177 -16.89 -16.45 -7.09
N ARG A 178 -16.43 -15.26 -7.48
CA ARG A 178 -17.05 -13.99 -7.09
C ARG A 178 -17.29 -13.09 -8.29
N LEU A 179 -18.39 -12.35 -8.20
CA LEU A 179 -18.66 -11.18 -9.01
C LEU A 179 -18.00 -9.97 -8.35
N TYR A 180 -17.54 -9.03 -9.16
CA TYR A 180 -16.94 -7.79 -8.70
C TYR A 180 -17.81 -6.61 -9.11
N ASN A 181 -17.75 -5.54 -8.32
CA ASN A 181 -18.17 -4.22 -8.76
C ASN A 181 -16.96 -3.51 -9.39
N ASP A 182 -17.12 -2.97 -10.59
CA ASP A 182 -16.09 -2.17 -11.26
C ASP A 182 -16.02 -0.74 -10.67
N THR A 183 -17.13 -0.26 -10.11
CA THR A 183 -17.29 1.06 -9.49
C THR A 183 -18.10 0.95 -8.20
N LEU A 184 -18.07 1.99 -7.37
CA LEU A 184 -18.94 2.06 -6.19
C LEU A 184 -20.42 1.96 -6.61
N PRO A 185 -21.18 0.95 -6.13
CA PRO A 185 -22.55 0.72 -6.60
C PRO A 185 -23.54 1.81 -6.15
N PHE A 186 -23.35 2.37 -4.95
CA PHE A 186 -24.14 3.47 -4.41
C PHE A 186 -23.22 4.51 -3.78
N PHE A 187 -23.58 5.79 -3.90
CA PHE A 187 -22.82 6.86 -3.29
C PHE A 187 -23.72 7.94 -2.68
N GLY A 188 -24.41 7.57 -1.60
CA GLY A 188 -25.28 8.45 -0.82
C GLY A 188 -24.60 9.03 0.43
N ALA A 189 -25.38 9.70 1.27
CA ALA A 189 -24.90 10.24 2.55
C ALA A 189 -24.36 9.14 3.49
N ARG A 190 -24.93 7.93 3.44
CA ARG A 190 -24.49 6.79 4.24
C ARG A 190 -23.09 6.35 3.84
N GLU A 191 -22.83 6.18 2.55
CA GLU A 191 -21.53 5.75 2.05
C GLU A 191 -20.45 6.81 2.32
N LYS A 192 -20.78 8.10 2.20
CA LYS A 192 -19.90 9.21 2.61
C LYS A 192 -19.53 9.13 4.09
N ALA A 193 -20.53 8.93 4.97
CA ALA A 193 -20.31 8.79 6.41
C ALA A 193 -19.48 7.54 6.76
N ILE A 194 -19.72 6.42 6.08
CA ILE A 194 -18.91 5.20 6.22
C ILE A 194 -17.45 5.51 5.89
N TRP A 195 -17.16 6.12 4.74
CA TRP A 195 -15.78 6.41 4.35
C TRP A 195 -15.11 7.43 5.26
N LEU A 196 -15.84 8.43 5.76
CA LEU A 196 -15.33 9.35 6.77
C LEU A 196 -14.92 8.62 8.06
N LEU A 197 -15.76 7.71 8.56
CA LEU A 197 -15.50 6.94 9.78
C LEU A 197 -14.35 5.94 9.59
N ILE A 198 -14.37 5.17 8.49
CA ILE A 198 -13.32 4.22 8.14
C ILE A 198 -11.99 4.95 7.92
N GLY A 199 -12.02 6.11 7.25
CA GLY A 199 -10.88 7.00 7.11
C GLY A 199 -10.33 7.45 8.46
N THR A 200 -11.19 7.85 9.40
CA THR A 200 -10.76 8.27 10.75
C THR A 200 -10.10 7.13 11.52
N VAL A 201 -10.67 5.93 11.50
CA VAL A 201 -10.07 4.75 12.15
C VAL A 201 -8.74 4.37 11.46
N GLY A 202 -8.72 4.36 10.13
CA GLY A 202 -7.55 4.08 9.32
C GLY A 202 -6.41 5.07 9.55
N GLY A 203 -6.72 6.36 9.52
CA GLY A 203 -5.77 7.43 9.79
C GLY A 203 -5.25 7.42 11.23
N GLY A 204 -6.12 7.07 12.17
CA GLY A 204 -5.74 6.80 13.57
C GLY A 204 -4.66 5.73 13.65
N MET A 205 -4.84 4.63 12.93
CA MET A 205 -3.85 3.56 12.88
C MET A 205 -2.55 4.00 12.18
N THR A 206 -2.65 4.79 11.10
CA THR A 206 -1.48 5.38 10.45
C THR A 206 -0.68 6.29 11.40
N GLY A 207 -1.30 7.11 12.24
CA GLY A 207 -0.57 7.98 13.18
C GLY A 207 0.11 7.21 14.32
N LEU A 208 -0.44 6.05 14.70
CA LEU A 208 0.12 5.18 15.73
C LEU A 208 1.28 4.31 15.24
N VAL A 209 1.19 3.73 14.04
CA VAL A 209 2.14 2.71 13.54
C VAL A 209 2.86 3.09 12.25
N GLY A 210 2.40 4.13 11.55
CA GLY A 210 2.99 4.61 10.30
C GLY A 210 2.33 4.05 9.03
N SER A 211 1.35 3.15 9.16
CA SER A 211 0.48 2.62 8.10
C SER A 211 -0.84 2.16 8.73
N GLY A 212 -1.92 2.05 7.94
CA GLY A 212 -3.23 1.67 8.47
C GLY A 212 -4.40 2.07 7.58
N ILE A 213 -4.44 3.31 7.09
CA ILE A 213 -5.54 3.79 6.25
C ILE A 213 -5.65 3.02 4.93
N ASP A 214 -4.52 2.63 4.36
CA ASP A 214 -4.40 1.76 3.19
C ASP A 214 -5.11 0.43 3.40
N ILE A 215 -4.69 -0.35 4.38
CA ILE A 215 -5.17 -1.72 4.59
C ILE A 215 -6.63 -1.73 5.11
N ILE A 216 -6.99 -0.77 5.97
CA ILE A 216 -8.36 -0.65 6.47
C ILE A 216 -9.31 -0.24 5.34
N CYS A 217 -8.99 0.78 4.54
CA CYS A 217 -9.85 1.15 3.41
C CYS A 217 -9.88 0.05 2.35
N PHE A 218 -8.75 -0.59 2.07
CA PHE A 218 -8.67 -1.74 1.18
C PHE A 218 -9.58 -2.88 1.63
N SER A 219 -9.53 -3.26 2.90
CA SER A 219 -10.36 -4.34 3.45
C SER A 219 -11.86 -4.05 3.30
N VAL A 220 -12.29 -2.80 3.53
CA VAL A 220 -13.68 -2.38 3.37
C VAL A 220 -14.09 -2.38 1.88
N MET A 221 -13.23 -1.89 1.00
CA MET A 221 -13.48 -1.90 -0.46
C MET A 221 -13.68 -3.33 -0.98
N VAL A 222 -12.79 -4.26 -0.59
CA VAL A 222 -12.79 -5.64 -1.09
C VAL A 222 -13.90 -6.48 -0.43
N LEU A 223 -14.03 -6.44 0.89
CA LEU A 223 -14.98 -7.31 1.61
C LEU A 223 -16.41 -6.79 1.55
N TRP A 224 -16.60 -5.49 1.78
CA TRP A 224 -17.95 -4.93 1.93
C TRP A 224 -18.52 -4.45 0.60
N PHE A 225 -17.77 -3.60 -0.12
CA PHE A 225 -18.21 -3.01 -1.39
C PHE A 225 -17.92 -3.88 -2.62
N ARG A 226 -17.22 -5.01 -2.44
CA ARG A 226 -16.90 -5.98 -3.50
C ARG A 226 -16.16 -5.38 -4.69
N LEU A 227 -15.36 -4.33 -4.45
CA LEU A 227 -14.48 -3.79 -5.46
C LEU A 227 -13.35 -4.79 -5.76
N SER A 228 -12.90 -4.79 -7.01
CA SER A 228 -11.74 -5.61 -7.39
C SER A 228 -10.48 -5.10 -6.70
N GLU A 229 -9.56 -6.02 -6.39
CA GLU A 229 -8.24 -5.68 -5.84
C GLU A 229 -7.45 -4.78 -6.79
N LYS A 230 -7.66 -4.94 -8.10
CA LYS A 230 -7.07 -4.08 -9.14
C LYS A 230 -7.44 -2.61 -9.01
N VAL A 231 -8.64 -2.30 -8.49
CA VAL A 231 -9.07 -0.92 -8.22
C VAL A 231 -8.73 -0.53 -6.78
N SER A 232 -8.87 -1.47 -5.85
CA SER A 232 -8.71 -1.22 -4.42
C SER A 232 -7.26 -0.94 -4.02
N THR A 233 -6.28 -1.65 -4.58
CA THR A 233 -4.85 -1.44 -4.31
C THR A 233 -4.39 -0.03 -4.70
N PRO A 234 -4.53 0.44 -5.96
CA PRO A 234 -4.10 1.79 -6.31
C PRO A 234 -4.89 2.87 -5.57
N THR A 235 -6.17 2.62 -5.25
CA THR A 235 -6.96 3.53 -4.39
C THR A 235 -6.36 3.63 -2.98
N SER A 236 -5.93 2.52 -2.38
CA SER A 236 -5.27 2.50 -1.06
C SER A 236 -3.90 3.16 -1.07
N VAL A 237 -3.14 3.05 -2.16
CA VAL A 237 -1.83 3.73 -2.31
C VAL A 237 -2.00 5.25 -2.29
N ILE A 238 -3.01 5.79 -2.99
CA ILE A 238 -3.31 7.22 -2.99
C ILE A 238 -3.77 7.69 -1.61
N LEU A 239 -4.64 6.93 -0.95
CA LEU A 239 -5.06 7.22 0.43
C LEU A 239 -3.87 7.30 1.37
N MET A 240 -2.93 6.36 1.25
CA MET A 240 -1.73 6.34 2.08
C MET A 240 -0.80 7.52 1.77
N ALA A 241 -0.65 7.91 0.51
CA ALA A 241 0.13 9.09 0.14
C ALA A 241 -0.40 10.36 0.82
N VAL A 242 -1.71 10.61 0.74
CA VAL A 242 -2.35 11.78 1.37
C VAL A 242 -2.16 11.75 2.89
N ASN A 243 -2.38 10.60 3.52
CA ASN A 243 -2.31 10.49 4.96
C ASN A 243 -0.86 10.52 5.49
N ALA A 244 0.09 9.97 4.75
CA ALA A 244 1.51 10.02 5.09
C ALA A 244 2.06 11.45 4.96
N LEU A 245 1.65 12.22 3.94
CA LEU A 245 1.99 13.64 3.83
C LEU A 245 1.51 14.43 5.05
N ALA A 246 0.26 14.21 5.48
CA ALA A 246 -0.29 14.87 6.64
C ALA A 246 0.40 14.44 7.95
N GLY A 247 0.63 13.14 8.13
CA GLY A 247 1.34 12.61 9.29
C GLY A 247 2.78 13.09 9.36
N PHE A 248 3.49 13.13 8.25
CA PHE A 248 4.85 13.66 8.18
C PHE A 248 4.90 15.16 8.45
N ALA A 249 4.00 15.95 7.85
CA ALA A 249 3.89 17.39 8.14
C ALA A 249 3.60 17.66 9.62
N LEU A 250 2.73 16.87 10.25
CA LEU A 250 2.46 16.95 11.69
C LEU A 250 3.72 16.66 12.51
N HIS A 251 4.43 15.57 12.19
CA HIS A 251 5.63 15.15 12.93
C HIS A 251 6.83 16.08 12.71
N GLY A 252 6.92 16.73 11.54
CA GLY A 252 7.98 17.66 11.18
C GLY A 252 7.75 19.11 11.63
N PHE A 253 6.51 19.62 11.60
CA PHE A 253 6.22 21.02 11.94
C PHE A 253 5.63 21.24 13.32
N LEU A 254 4.87 20.27 13.86
CA LEU A 254 4.10 20.46 15.10
C LEU A 254 4.68 19.68 16.29
N LEU A 255 5.18 18.46 16.05
CA LEU A 255 5.66 17.58 17.12
C LEU A 255 7.19 17.54 17.27
N ASP A 256 7.93 18.18 16.36
CA ASP A 256 9.40 18.25 16.33
C ASP A 256 10.09 16.90 16.61
N SER A 257 9.53 15.85 16.02
CA SER A 257 9.89 14.45 16.32
C SER A 257 10.73 13.81 15.21
N PHE A 258 10.90 14.53 14.09
CA PHE A 258 11.78 14.14 13.00
C PHE A 258 13.22 14.52 13.36
N ASN A 259 13.90 13.61 14.07
CA ASN A 259 15.28 13.82 14.52
C ASN A 259 16.30 13.58 13.39
N ALA A 260 17.54 14.03 13.62
CA ALA A 260 18.63 13.91 12.65
C ALA A 260 18.95 12.46 12.23
N THR A 261 18.71 11.48 13.11
CA THR A 261 18.93 10.05 12.81
C THR A 261 17.89 9.54 11.82
N VAL A 262 16.61 9.81 12.07
CA VAL A 262 15.51 9.47 11.16
C VAL A 262 15.65 10.21 9.84
N GLU A 263 16.13 11.45 9.86
CA GLU A 263 16.45 12.21 8.66
C GLU A 263 17.53 11.53 7.81
N ARG A 264 18.64 11.09 8.42
CA ARG A 264 19.69 10.35 7.69
C ARG A 264 19.15 9.05 7.08
N TYR A 265 18.33 8.29 7.81
CA TYR A 265 17.68 7.10 7.25
C TYR A 265 16.76 7.45 6.06
N TRP A 266 15.98 8.52 6.20
CA TRP A 266 15.09 9.01 5.15
C TRP A 266 15.88 9.42 3.90
N LEU A 267 16.95 10.22 4.06
CA LEU A 267 17.84 10.62 2.96
C LEU A 267 18.49 9.41 2.29
N ALA A 268 18.91 8.39 3.04
CA ALA A 268 19.48 7.17 2.46
C ALA A 268 18.45 6.34 1.66
N ALA A 269 17.17 6.42 2.01
CA ALA A 269 16.09 5.65 1.38
C ALA A 269 15.43 6.37 0.18
N VAL A 270 15.35 7.69 0.18
CA VAL A 270 14.66 8.50 -0.85
C VAL A 270 15.06 8.12 -2.29
N PRO A 271 16.37 7.97 -2.63
CA PRO A 271 16.79 7.71 -4.00
C PRO A 271 16.24 6.40 -4.59
N VAL A 272 16.12 5.35 -3.76
CA VAL A 272 15.63 4.05 -4.21
C VAL A 272 14.10 3.96 -4.16
N VAL A 273 13.48 4.63 -3.18
CA VAL A 273 12.04 4.58 -2.94
C VAL A 273 11.24 5.26 -4.05
N VAL A 274 11.74 6.40 -4.56
CA VAL A 274 11.09 7.13 -5.67
C VAL A 274 11.05 6.31 -6.97
N ILE A 275 11.89 5.28 -7.09
CA ILE A 275 11.87 4.34 -8.22
C ILE A 275 11.05 3.10 -7.88
N GLY A 276 11.34 2.47 -6.74
CA GLY A 276 10.76 1.18 -6.39
C GLY A 276 9.25 1.25 -6.23
N ALA A 277 8.71 2.29 -5.58
CA ALA A 277 7.26 2.41 -5.37
C ALA A 277 6.47 2.59 -6.68
N PRO A 278 6.84 3.50 -7.61
CA PRO A 278 6.26 3.54 -8.96
C PRO A 278 6.36 2.24 -9.74
N LEU A 279 7.51 1.55 -9.69
CA LEU A 279 7.68 0.26 -10.36
C LEU A 279 6.75 -0.80 -9.79
N GLY A 280 6.59 -0.86 -8.46
CA GLY A 280 5.63 -1.71 -7.78
C GLY A 280 4.19 -1.45 -8.23
N ALA A 281 3.80 -0.18 -8.29
CA ALA A 281 2.48 0.22 -8.75
C ALA A 281 2.24 -0.15 -10.22
N TYR A 282 3.24 0.03 -11.09
CA TYR A 282 3.18 -0.41 -12.48
C TYR A 282 3.04 -1.95 -12.58
N CYS A 283 3.84 -2.71 -11.84
CA CYS A 283 3.75 -4.17 -11.79
C CYS A 283 2.38 -4.65 -11.33
N CYS A 284 1.77 -3.99 -10.33
CA CYS A 284 0.42 -4.29 -9.85
C CYS A 284 -0.63 -4.26 -10.98
N THR A 285 -0.50 -3.34 -11.96
CA THR A 285 -1.43 -3.28 -13.11
C THR A 285 -1.42 -4.54 -13.98
N LYS A 286 -0.30 -5.28 -13.99
CA LYS A 286 -0.09 -6.51 -14.76
C LYS A 286 -0.56 -7.75 -14.01
N LEU A 287 -0.70 -7.69 -12.69
CA LEU A 287 -1.13 -8.82 -11.86
C LEU A 287 -2.63 -9.01 -11.93
N ASN A 288 -3.12 -10.25 -11.83
CA ASN A 288 -4.55 -10.52 -11.70
C ASN A 288 -5.02 -10.31 -10.26
N SER A 289 -6.31 -9.99 -10.06
CA SER A 289 -6.86 -9.70 -8.72
C SER A 289 -6.61 -10.80 -7.70
N ARG A 290 -6.64 -12.07 -8.14
CA ARG A 290 -6.29 -13.23 -7.31
C ARG A 290 -4.82 -13.23 -6.89
N ALA A 291 -3.90 -12.88 -7.80
CA ALA A 291 -2.47 -12.80 -7.49
C ALA A 291 -2.19 -11.70 -6.46
N ILE A 292 -2.83 -10.53 -6.61
CA ILE A 292 -2.74 -9.42 -5.65
C ILE A 292 -3.19 -9.88 -4.26
N ALA A 293 -4.35 -10.57 -4.16
CA ALA A 293 -4.85 -11.08 -2.89
C ALA A 293 -3.92 -12.13 -2.27
N VAL A 294 -3.37 -13.07 -3.06
CA VAL A 294 -2.44 -14.09 -2.54
C VAL A 294 -1.14 -13.46 -2.05
N ILE A 295 -0.56 -12.52 -2.80
CA ILE A 295 0.65 -11.79 -2.36
C ILE A 295 0.37 -11.08 -1.04
N LEU A 296 -0.77 -10.39 -0.93
CA LEU A 296 -1.16 -9.70 0.29
C LEU A 296 -1.32 -10.67 1.48
N ILE A 297 -1.95 -11.83 1.28
CA ILE A 297 -2.08 -12.86 2.33
C ILE A 297 -0.70 -13.36 2.79
N LEU A 298 0.24 -13.55 1.86
CA LEU A 298 1.60 -13.97 2.19
C LEU A 298 2.36 -12.88 2.97
N LEU A 299 2.19 -11.61 2.62
CA LEU A 299 2.80 -10.50 3.34
C LEU A 299 2.22 -10.38 4.76
N ILE A 300 0.90 -10.48 4.92
CA ILE A 300 0.26 -10.51 6.24
C ILE A 300 0.78 -11.69 7.08
N LEU A 301 1.01 -12.86 6.45
CA LEU A 301 1.59 -14.00 7.15
C LEU A 301 3.03 -13.72 7.61
N VAL A 302 3.85 -13.09 6.77
CA VAL A 302 5.22 -12.68 7.14
C VAL A 302 5.19 -11.65 8.27
N GLU A 303 4.30 -10.66 8.21
CA GLU A 303 4.11 -9.66 9.25
C GLU A 303 3.61 -10.27 10.56
N LEU A 304 2.72 -11.27 10.51
CA LEU A 304 2.27 -12.03 11.68
C LEU A 304 3.40 -12.85 12.31
N LEU A 305 4.09 -13.66 11.51
CA LEU A 305 5.17 -14.52 11.99
C LEU A 305 6.32 -13.68 12.55
N SER A 306 6.71 -12.62 11.85
CA SER A 306 7.72 -11.70 12.36
C SER A 306 7.25 -11.07 13.67
N SER A 307 6.06 -10.47 13.74
CA SER A 307 5.58 -9.86 14.98
C SER A 307 5.57 -10.81 16.18
N LEU A 308 5.17 -12.08 15.99
CA LEU A 308 5.20 -13.11 17.04
C LEU A 308 6.62 -13.49 17.49
N ILE A 309 7.60 -13.46 16.59
CA ILE A 309 9.00 -13.76 16.89
C ILE A 309 9.72 -12.52 17.46
N LEU A 310 9.31 -11.33 17.04
CA LEU A 310 10.05 -10.10 17.34
C LEU A 310 9.60 -9.39 18.61
N ILE A 311 8.32 -9.49 18.97
CA ILE A 311 7.73 -8.68 20.03
C ILE A 311 7.61 -9.50 21.32
N PRO A 312 8.01 -8.96 22.48
CA PRO A 312 7.84 -9.67 23.75
C PRO A 312 6.35 -9.84 24.08
N LEU A 313 5.90 -11.10 24.10
CA LEU A 313 4.51 -11.47 24.33
C LEU A 313 4.18 -11.52 25.84
N THR A 314 3.95 -10.36 26.44
CA THR A 314 3.41 -10.27 27.80
C THR A 314 1.93 -10.64 27.82
N ALA A 315 1.41 -11.13 28.96
CA ALA A 315 0.00 -11.50 29.10
C ALA A 315 -0.97 -10.36 28.72
N ASN A 316 -0.61 -9.11 29.05
CA ASN A 316 -1.39 -7.93 28.70
C ASN A 316 -1.42 -7.70 27.17
N ILE A 317 -0.27 -7.79 26.50
CA ILE A 317 -0.20 -7.62 25.04
C ILE A 317 -0.98 -8.72 24.35
N ILE A 318 -0.84 -9.98 24.78
CA ILE A 318 -1.59 -11.11 24.23
C ILE A 318 -3.10 -10.88 24.42
N GLY A 319 -3.53 -10.55 25.64
CA GLY A 319 -4.95 -10.36 25.96
C GLY A 319 -5.59 -9.28 25.09
N ILE A 320 -5.00 -8.08 25.05
CA ILE A 320 -5.54 -6.96 24.27
C ILE A 320 -5.51 -7.27 22.78
N SER A 321 -4.42 -7.85 22.27
CA SER A 321 -4.28 -8.17 20.83
C SER A 321 -5.28 -9.23 20.39
N MET A 322 -5.54 -10.24 21.23
CA MET A 322 -6.56 -11.26 20.95
C MET A 322 -7.98 -10.67 20.96
N THR A 323 -8.27 -9.75 21.90
CA THR A 323 -9.55 -9.02 21.88
C THR A 323 -9.72 -8.23 20.59
N VAL A 324 -8.70 -7.49 20.17
CA VAL A 324 -8.73 -6.72 18.91
C VAL A 324 -8.87 -7.64 17.70
N PHE A 325 -8.13 -8.75 17.66
CA PHE A 325 -8.26 -9.76 16.61
C PHE A 325 -9.70 -10.27 16.47
N VAL A 326 -10.34 -10.67 17.57
CA VAL A 326 -11.71 -11.18 17.57
C VAL A 326 -12.72 -10.11 17.13
N ILE A 327 -12.57 -8.88 17.60
CA ILE A 327 -13.45 -7.76 17.22
C ILE A 327 -13.34 -7.48 15.72
N PHE A 328 -12.12 -7.32 15.20
CA PHE A 328 -11.92 -7.06 13.77
C PHE A 328 -12.36 -8.25 12.91
N LEU A 329 -12.11 -9.48 13.35
CA LEU A 329 -12.55 -10.67 12.63
C LEU A 329 -14.08 -10.72 12.53
N TRP A 330 -14.78 -10.38 13.61
CA TRP A 330 -16.23 -10.27 13.60
C TRP A 330 -16.73 -9.23 12.60
N PHE A 331 -16.14 -8.02 12.58
CA PHE A 331 -16.48 -6.98 11.61
C PHE A 331 -16.18 -7.41 10.17
N TYR A 332 -14.99 -7.93 9.89
CA TYR A 332 -14.59 -8.36 8.55
C TYR A 332 -15.46 -9.51 8.04
N TYR A 333 -15.80 -10.46 8.91
CA TYR A 333 -16.71 -11.56 8.56
C TYR A 333 -18.14 -11.07 8.26
N ARG A 334 -18.67 -10.13 9.06
CA ARG A 334 -19.98 -9.49 8.83
C ARG A 334 -20.00 -8.73 7.49
N MET A 335 -18.96 -7.96 7.20
CA MET A 335 -18.81 -7.25 5.93
C MET A 335 -18.75 -8.23 4.75
N ALA A 336 -17.95 -9.29 4.87
CA ALA A 336 -17.83 -10.34 3.87
C ALA A 336 -19.11 -11.17 3.65
N ARG A 337 -20.09 -11.12 4.57
CA ARG A 337 -21.40 -11.76 4.39
C ARG A 337 -22.51 -10.82 3.93
N SER A 338 -22.32 -9.51 4.06
CA SER A 338 -23.31 -8.51 3.64
C SER A 338 -23.75 -8.72 2.18
N ALA A 339 -25.06 -8.69 1.96
CA ALA A 339 -25.67 -8.79 0.63
C ALA A 339 -25.88 -7.42 -0.05
N ARG A 340 -25.82 -6.33 0.71
CA ARG A 340 -26.26 -4.99 0.26
C ARG A 340 -25.53 -4.46 -0.98
N TYR A 341 -24.24 -4.77 -1.11
CA TYR A 341 -23.39 -4.32 -2.21
C TYR A 341 -22.96 -5.49 -3.11
N ARG A 342 -23.68 -6.62 -3.07
CA ARG A 342 -23.41 -7.71 -4.01
C ARG A 342 -23.71 -7.24 -5.44
N PRO A 343 -22.82 -7.50 -6.41
CA PRO A 343 -23.12 -7.22 -7.81
C PRO A 343 -24.36 -8.02 -8.23
N ALA A 344 -25.27 -7.38 -8.97
CA ALA A 344 -26.34 -8.11 -9.62
C ALA A 344 -25.74 -9.08 -10.65
N CYS A 345 -26.28 -10.30 -10.75
CA CYS A 345 -25.97 -11.15 -11.89
C CYS A 345 -26.39 -10.39 -13.15
N LYS A 346 -25.44 -10.09 -14.05
CA LYS A 346 -25.78 -9.62 -15.40
C LYS A 346 -26.43 -10.80 -16.13
N GLY A 347 -27.75 -10.96 -16.02
CA GLY A 347 -28.48 -12.05 -16.67
C GLY A 347 -29.79 -12.48 -16.01
N GLU A 348 -30.59 -11.55 -15.47
CA GLU A 348 -32.02 -11.75 -15.23
C GLU A 348 -32.82 -10.62 -15.85
#